data_AF-A0A955AB95-F1
#
_entry.id   AF-A0A955AB95-F1
#
_cell.length_a   1.000
_cell.length_b   1.000
_cell.length_c   1.000
_cell.angle_alpha   90.00
_cell.angle_beta   90.00
_cell.angle_gamma   90.00
#
_symmetry.space_group_name_H-M   'P 1'
#
loop_
_entity.id
_entity.type
_entity.pdbx_description
1 polymer ?
#
loop_
_entity_poly.entity_id
_entity_poly.type
_entity_poly.pdbx_seq_one_letter_code
_entity_poly.pdbx_strand_id
1 'polypeptide(L)'
;MNTQSSRREFLAKAGISAAAANFMLGLPSLARGSERSAAGGRRQRVVFIFSPNGVIPDHFWPEKLGSEFELKRILEPLADLKSYVLPLHGVCNRIKGDGDGHMRGIGCLL
;
A
#
# COMPACT_ATOMS: atom_id res chain seq x y z
N MET A 1 -55.59 8.82 -7.85
CA MET A 1 -54.59 9.47 -8.73
C MET A 1 -53.70 8.39 -9.33
N ASN A 2 -53.93 8.03 -10.60
CA ASN A 2 -53.10 7.06 -11.32
C ASN A 2 -51.90 7.79 -11.92
N THR A 3 -50.73 7.67 -11.31
CA THR A 3 -49.46 8.12 -11.91
C THR A 3 -48.91 7.00 -12.80
N GLN A 4 -49.55 6.76 -13.95
CA GLN A 4 -48.95 5.89 -14.95
C GLN A 4 -47.75 6.61 -15.56
N SER A 5 -46.54 6.10 -15.29
CA SER A 5 -45.32 6.62 -15.92
C SER A 5 -45.39 6.42 -17.42
N SER A 6 -45.10 7.47 -18.19
CA SER A 6 -45.07 7.36 -19.64
C SER A 6 -43.85 6.55 -20.09
N ARG A 7 -43.96 5.83 -21.23
CA ARG A 7 -42.81 5.09 -21.82
C ARG A 7 -41.55 5.96 -21.95
N ARG A 8 -41.72 7.24 -22.29
CA ARG A 8 -40.64 8.23 -22.39
C ARG A 8 -39.95 8.46 -21.04
N GLU A 9 -40.75 8.64 -19.99
CA GLU A 9 -40.24 8.87 -18.64
C GLU A 9 -39.52 7.63 -18.08
N PHE A 10 -40.07 6.43 -18.34
CA PHE A 10 -39.41 5.17 -18.01
C PHE A 10 -38.05 5.05 -18.71
N LEU A 11 -37.99 5.28 -20.03
CA LEU A 11 -36.74 5.18 -20.79
C LEU A 11 -35.71 6.25 -20.37
N ALA A 12 -36.14 7.47 -20.07
CA ALA A 12 -35.25 8.54 -19.59
C ALA A 12 -34.63 8.19 -18.23
N LYS A 13 -35.42 7.64 -17.31
CA LYS A 13 -34.94 7.25 -15.96
C LYS A 13 -34.11 5.97 -15.98
N ALA A 14 -34.54 4.95 -16.73
CA ALA A 14 -33.86 3.66 -16.81
C ALA A 14 -32.55 3.74 -17.62
N GLY A 15 -32.50 4.56 -18.68
CA GLY A 15 -31.33 4.71 -19.54
C GLY A 15 -30.10 5.25 -18.81
N ILE A 16 -30.29 6.23 -17.91
CA ILE A 16 -29.21 6.77 -17.07
C ILE A 16 -28.67 5.69 -16.13
N SER A 17 -29.56 4.95 -15.46
CA SER A 17 -29.17 3.85 -14.56
C SER A 17 -28.42 2.72 -15.29
N ALA A 18 -28.87 2.35 -16.49
CA ALA A 18 -28.22 1.31 -17.30
C ALA A 18 -26.83 1.76 -17.82
N ALA A 19 -26.67 3.04 -18.19
CA ALA A 19 -25.39 3.60 -18.57
C ALA A 19 -24.40 3.66 -17.39
N ALA A 20 -24.89 4.08 -16.21
CA ALA A 20 -24.09 4.12 -14.99
C ALA A 20 -23.70 2.73 -14.49
N ALA A 21 -24.55 1.71 -14.71
CA ALA A 21 -24.28 0.33 -14.27
C ALA A 21 -22.98 -0.23 -14.86
N ASN A 22 -22.68 0.01 -16.13
CA ASN A 22 -21.41 -0.43 -16.73
C ASN A 22 -20.20 0.25 -16.08
N PHE A 23 -20.33 1.54 -15.72
CA PHE A 23 -19.26 2.25 -15.02
C PHE A 23 -19.09 1.72 -13.59
N MET A 24 -20.19 1.48 -12.86
CA MET A 24 -20.12 0.94 -11.49
C MET A 24 -19.62 -0.52 -11.45
N LEU A 25 -20.05 -1.36 -12.39
CA LEU A 25 -19.62 -2.76 -12.49
C LEU A 25 -18.20 -2.90 -13.05
N GLY A 26 -17.74 -1.94 -13.85
CA GLY A 26 -16.38 -1.89 -14.38
C GLY A 26 -15.34 -1.32 -13.42
N LEU A 27 -15.75 -0.72 -12.29
CA LEU A 27 -14.83 -0.17 -11.30
C LEU A 27 -14.23 -1.28 -10.43
N PRO A 28 -12.91 -1.53 -10.50
CA PRO A 28 -12.27 -2.60 -9.73
C PRO A 28 -12.41 -2.40 -8.21
N SER A 29 -12.58 -1.16 -7.75
CA SER A 29 -12.77 -0.82 -6.33
C SER A 29 -14.09 -1.32 -5.75
N LEU A 30 -15.15 -1.38 -6.57
CA LEU A 30 -16.47 -1.87 -6.16
C LEU A 30 -16.58 -3.40 -6.32
N ALA A 31 -16.04 -3.96 -7.41
CA ALA A 31 -16.01 -5.40 -7.66
C ALA A 31 -15.10 -6.18 -6.68
N ARG A 32 -13.93 -5.64 -6.34
CA ARG A 32 -12.97 -6.33 -5.43
C ARG A 32 -13.28 -6.11 -3.95
N GLY A 33 -14.15 -5.16 -3.64
CA GLY A 33 -14.62 -4.92 -2.27
C GLY A 33 -15.53 -6.04 -1.77
N SER A 34 -16.39 -6.58 -2.64
CA SER A 34 -17.30 -7.68 -2.30
C SER A 34 -16.58 -9.03 -2.23
N GLU A 35 -15.70 -9.35 -3.17
CA GLU A 35 -14.97 -10.63 -3.19
C GLU A 35 -14.07 -10.83 -1.97
N ARG A 36 -13.33 -9.79 -1.57
CA ARG A 36 -12.40 -9.86 -0.43
C ARG A 36 -13.12 -9.88 0.92
N SER A 37 -14.29 -9.24 0.98
CA SER A 37 -15.16 -9.26 2.17
C SER A 37 -15.94 -10.57 2.28
N ALA A 38 -16.37 -11.15 1.15
CA ALA A 38 -17.06 -12.44 1.08
C ALA A 38 -16.12 -13.62 1.39
N ALA A 39 -14.83 -13.50 1.06
CA ALA A 39 -13.81 -14.50 1.40
C ALA A 39 -13.34 -14.44 2.88
N GLY A 40 -13.96 -13.60 3.72
CA GLY A 40 -13.61 -13.49 5.15
C GLY A 40 -12.17 -13.02 5.44
N GLY A 41 -11.45 -12.52 4.43
CA GLY A 41 -10.04 -12.19 4.53
C GLY A 41 -9.82 -10.85 5.22
N ARG A 42 -9.07 -10.83 6.33
CA ARG A 42 -8.64 -9.59 6.99
C ARG A 42 -7.85 -8.70 6.02
N ARG A 43 -8.12 -7.39 6.01
CA ARG A 43 -7.37 -6.41 5.19
C ARG A 43 -5.87 -6.51 5.53
N GLN A 44 -5.06 -6.82 4.52
CA GLN A 44 -3.61 -6.76 4.62
C GLN A 44 -3.16 -5.30 4.60
N ARG A 45 -2.22 -4.95 5.46
CA ARG A 45 -1.63 -3.61 5.56
C ARG A 45 -0.12 -3.75 5.39
N VAL A 46 0.46 -2.82 4.65
CA VAL A 46 1.92 -2.67 4.54
C VAL A 46 2.26 -1.37 5.26
N VAL A 47 3.29 -1.42 6.11
CA VAL A 47 3.78 -0.27 6.85
C VAL A 47 5.20 0.00 6.39
N PHE A 48 5.46 1.24 5.98
CA PHE A 48 6.80 1.71 5.65
C PHE A 48 7.28 2.63 6.77
N ILE A 49 8.47 2.37 7.29
CA ILE A 49 9.11 3.19 8.31
C ILE A 49 10.39 3.77 7.71
N PHE A 50 10.57 5.08 7.82
CA PHE A 50 11.71 5.80 7.30
C PHE A 50 12.35 6.64 8.40
N SER A 51 13.66 6.52 8.58
CA SER A 51 14.45 7.38 9.47
C SER A 51 15.04 8.53 8.64
N PRO A 52 14.54 9.78 8.79
CA PRO A 52 15.17 10.92 8.13
C PRO A 52 16.59 11.13 8.65
N ASN A 53 17.46 11.72 7.83
CA ASN A 53 18.85 12.03 8.17
C ASN A 53 19.79 10.83 8.43
N GLY A 54 19.30 9.59 8.28
CA GLY A 54 20.10 8.38 8.46
C GLY A 54 20.01 7.79 9.87
N VAL A 55 21.02 6.99 10.23
CA VAL A 55 21.14 6.25 11.50
C VAL A 55 22.60 6.25 11.94
N ILE A 56 22.87 5.97 13.21
CA ILE A 56 24.24 5.74 13.70
C ILE A 56 24.67 4.33 13.27
N PRO A 57 25.57 4.16 12.27
CA PRO A 57 25.81 2.87 11.63
C PRO A 57 26.27 1.78 12.61
N ASP A 58 27.15 2.15 13.55
CA ASP A 58 27.71 1.26 14.57
C ASP A 58 26.65 0.67 15.51
N HIS A 59 25.48 1.31 15.61
CA HIS A 59 24.37 0.86 16.45
C HIS A 59 23.14 0.40 15.66
N PHE A 60 23.24 0.32 14.33
CA PHE A 60 22.15 -0.08 13.45
C PHE A 60 22.45 -1.38 12.70
N TRP A 61 23.59 -1.46 12.00
CA TRP A 61 23.88 -2.58 11.11
C TRP A 61 24.43 -3.79 11.88
N PRO A 62 23.88 -5.00 11.66
CA PRO A 62 24.45 -6.21 12.21
C PRO A 62 25.88 -6.46 11.70
N GLU A 63 26.70 -7.10 12.51
CA GLU A 63 28.12 -7.37 12.18
C GLU A 63 28.32 -8.72 11.48
N LYS A 64 27.40 -9.67 11.71
CA LYS A 64 27.45 -11.01 11.13
C LYS A 64 26.48 -11.12 9.96
N LEU A 65 26.91 -11.82 8.92
CA LEU A 65 26.06 -12.22 7.80
C LEU A 65 25.38 -13.57 8.11
N GLY A 66 24.27 -13.85 7.42
CA GLY A 66 23.48 -15.07 7.60
C GLY A 66 22.35 -14.91 8.61
N SER A 67 21.77 -16.02 9.06
CA SER A 67 20.65 -16.04 10.02
C SER A 67 21.05 -15.69 11.45
N GLU A 68 22.33 -15.89 11.79
CA GLU A 68 22.87 -15.74 13.14
C GLU A 68 23.32 -14.30 13.45
N PHE A 69 22.64 -13.32 12.88
CA PHE A 69 22.92 -11.91 13.15
C PHE A 69 22.25 -11.48 14.46
N GLU A 70 22.82 -10.47 15.12
CA GLU A 70 22.21 -9.85 16.30
C GLU A 70 21.64 -8.47 15.96
N LEU A 71 20.48 -8.16 16.52
CA LEU A 71 19.89 -6.84 16.42
C LEU A 71 20.68 -5.89 17.33
N LYS A 72 21.15 -4.78 16.77
CA LYS A 72 21.80 -3.72 17.54
C LYS A 72 20.77 -2.84 18.23
N ARG A 73 21.21 -1.99 19.16
CA ARG A 73 20.38 -1.11 19.99
C ARG A 73 19.25 -0.38 19.26
N ILE A 74 19.49 0.14 18.06
CA ILE A 74 18.44 0.87 17.31
C ILE A 74 17.32 -0.07 16.83
N LEU A 75 17.63 -1.34 16.59
CA LEU A 75 16.69 -2.37 16.14
C LEU A 75 16.16 -3.27 17.27
N GLU A 76 16.55 -3.05 18.53
CA GLU A 76 16.03 -3.77 19.71
C GLU A 76 14.49 -3.85 19.76
N PRO A 77 13.72 -2.80 19.38
CA PRO A 77 12.26 -2.90 19.35
C PRO A 77 11.69 -3.96 18.40
N LEU A 78 12.50 -4.49 17.49
CA LEU A 78 12.12 -5.57 16.55
C LEU A 78 12.50 -6.97 17.07
N ALA A 79 12.98 -7.12 18.30
CA ALA A 79 13.45 -8.40 18.84
C ALA A 79 12.43 -9.53 18.72
N ASP A 80 11.16 -9.26 19.05
CA ASP A 80 10.06 -10.24 18.96
C ASP A 80 9.75 -10.65 17.50
N LEU A 81 10.27 -9.90 16.54
CA LEU A 81 10.10 -10.12 15.11
C LEU A 81 11.40 -10.56 14.43
N LYS A 82 12.50 -10.85 15.16
CA LYS A 82 13.85 -11.13 14.60
C LYS A 82 13.82 -12.17 13.47
N SER A 83 13.02 -13.23 13.63
CA SER A 83 12.87 -14.29 12.61
C SER A 83 12.24 -13.83 11.29
N TYR A 84 11.58 -12.67 11.29
CA TYR A 84 10.96 -12.03 10.12
C TYR A 84 11.72 -10.80 9.63
N VAL A 85 12.85 -10.46 10.27
CA VAL A 85 13.68 -9.31 9.87
C VAL A 85 14.77 -9.77 8.91
N LEU A 86 14.86 -9.09 7.76
CA LEU A 86 15.95 -9.23 6.81
C LEU A 86 16.70 -7.89 6.71
N PRO A 87 17.82 -7.71 7.43
CA PRO A 87 18.66 -6.53 7.28
C PRO A 87 19.32 -6.54 5.89
N LEU A 88 19.08 -5.50 5.09
CA LEU A 88 19.68 -5.34 3.76
C LEU A 88 20.57 -4.10 3.75
N HIS A 89 21.86 -4.30 3.50
CA HIS A 89 22.86 -3.23 3.41
C HIS A 89 23.50 -3.20 2.02
N GLY A 90 23.89 -2.02 1.53
CA GLY A 90 24.53 -1.84 0.22
C GLY A 90 23.56 -1.67 -0.96
N VAL A 91 22.26 -1.52 -0.71
CA VAL A 91 21.27 -1.17 -1.74
C VAL A 91 21.14 0.36 -1.80
N CYS A 92 21.16 0.92 -3.01
CA CYS A 92 20.96 2.36 -3.22
C CYS A 92 20.00 2.64 -4.37
N ASN A 93 19.27 3.74 -4.25
CA ASN A 93 18.41 4.22 -5.32
C ASN A 93 19.22 4.98 -6.38
N ARG A 94 19.24 4.46 -7.61
CA ARG A 94 19.94 5.07 -8.77
C ARG A 94 19.03 5.86 -9.70
N ILE A 95 17.72 5.87 -9.44
CA ILE A 95 16.76 6.68 -10.21
C ILE A 95 17.20 8.14 -10.09
N LYS A 96 16.89 8.97 -11.09
CA LYS A 96 17.13 10.43 -11.09
C LYS A 96 15.81 11.17 -11.29
N GLY A 97 15.72 12.41 -10.83
CA GLY A 97 14.52 13.26 -10.89
C GLY A 97 14.80 14.60 -10.22
N ASP A 98 13.76 15.40 -10.00
CA ASP A 98 13.88 16.73 -9.39
C ASP A 98 14.33 16.65 -7.91
N GLY A 99 15.14 17.63 -7.49
CA GLY A 99 15.71 17.72 -6.14
C GLY A 99 17.07 17.02 -5.96
N ASP A 100 17.71 17.28 -4.82
CA ASP A 100 18.97 16.62 -4.44
C ASP A 100 18.76 15.21 -3.86
N GLY A 101 19.87 14.48 -3.63
CA GLY A 101 19.81 13.11 -3.11
C GLY A 101 19.17 12.97 -1.72
N HIS A 102 19.21 14.02 -0.90
CA HIS A 102 18.60 14.02 0.42
C HIS A 102 17.07 14.09 0.33
N MET A 103 16.54 15.04 -0.44
CA MET A 103 15.09 15.19 -0.65
C MET A 103 14.46 13.98 -1.34
N ARG A 104 15.22 13.33 -2.24
CA ARG A 104 14.74 12.20 -3.04
C ARG A 104 14.69 10.87 -2.28
N GLY A 105 15.35 10.77 -1.12
CA GLY A 105 15.45 9.52 -0.36
C GLY A 105 14.09 8.90 -0.02
N ILE A 106 13.17 9.68 0.55
CA ILE A 106 11.82 9.20 0.90
C ILE A 106 10.92 9.01 -0.32
N GLY A 107 11.06 9.86 -1.34
CA GLY A 107 10.16 9.88 -2.50
C GLY A 107 10.23 8.65 -3.40
N CYS A 108 11.17 7.73 -3.16
CA CYS A 108 11.28 6.49 -3.92
C CYS A 108 10.93 5.23 -3.09
N LEU A 109 10.47 5.42 -1.85
CA LEU A 109 9.96 4.36 -0.97
C LEU A 109 8.44 4.14 -1.10
N LEU A 110 7.73 5.08 -1.75
CA LEU A 110 6.29 5.08 -2.02
C LEU A 110 6.04 5.18 -3.53
#